data_AF-A0A544YDH2-F1
#
_entry.id   AF-A0A544YDH2-F1
#
_cell.length_a   1.000
_cell.length_b   1.000
_cell.length_c   1.000
_cell.angle_alpha   90.00
_cell.angle_beta   90.00
_cell.angle_gamma   90.00
#
_symmetry.space_group_name_H-M   'P 1'
#
loop_
_entity.id
_entity.type
_entity.pdbx_description
1 polymer ?
#
loop_
_entity_poly.entity_id
_entity_poly.type
_entity_poly.pdbx_seq_one_letter_code
_entity_poly.pdbx_strand_id
1 'polypeptide(L)' 'MCRHCWNQMHDHGWIDTLEGGHIVCPGDWIVTGVNGERYPVKPDIFEQTYEPAEAEHADA' A
#
# COMPACT_ATOMS: atom_id res chain seq x y z
N MET A 1 -12.02 -13.77 10.18
CA MET A 1 -11.46 -14.12 8.85
C MET A 1 -11.89 -13.08 7.83
N CYS A 2 -10.93 -12.53 7.10
CA CYS A 2 -11.15 -11.56 6.02
C CYS A 2 -11.64 -12.27 4.76
N ARG A 3 -12.59 -11.66 4.05
CA ARG A 3 -13.14 -12.20 2.79
C ARG A 3 -12.27 -11.91 1.56
N HIS A 4 -11.24 -11.08 1.71
CA HIS A 4 -10.37 -10.68 0.61
C HIS A 4 -9.07 -11.49 0.56
N CYS A 5 -8.44 -11.73 1.71
CA CYS A 5 -7.15 -12.43 1.80
C CYS A 5 -7.19 -13.71 2.63
N TRP A 6 -8.36 -14.08 3.17
CA TRP A 6 -8.57 -15.29 4.01
C TRP A 6 -7.78 -15.34 5.34
N ASN A 7 -6.98 -14.32 5.66
CA ASN A 7 -6.29 -14.19 6.95
C ASN A 7 -7.23 -13.77 8.09
N GLN A 8 -6.77 -13.82 9.34
CA GLN A 8 -7.58 -13.37 10.48
C GLN A 8 -7.71 -11.85 10.45
N MET A 9 -8.85 -11.32 10.94
CA MET A 9 -9.06 -9.86 10.89
C MET A 9 -8.08 -9.09 11.78
N HIS A 10 -7.51 -9.72 12.82
CA HIS A 10 -6.49 -9.07 13.65
C HIS A 10 -5.13 -8.90 12.94
N ASP A 11 -4.93 -9.58 11.81
CA ASP A 11 -3.71 -9.41 10.99
C ASP A 11 -3.77 -8.17 10.11
N HIS A 12 -4.94 -7.52 10.02
CA HIS A 12 -5.17 -6.38 9.13
C HIS A 12 -4.79 -5.07 9.80
N GLY A 13 -4.26 -4.15 9.00
CA GLY A 13 -3.99 -2.79 9.43
C GLY A 13 -5.17 -1.85 9.20
N TRP A 14 -5.04 -0.64 9.72
CA TRP A 14 -5.90 0.50 9.42
C TRP A 14 -5.03 1.69 9.03
N ILE A 15 -5.41 2.41 7.97
CA ILE A 15 -4.80 3.67 7.58
C ILE A 15 -5.86 4.73 7.34
N ASP A 16 -5.52 5.99 7.58
CA ASP A 16 -6.35 7.12 7.18
C ASP A 16 -6.02 7.54 5.75
N THR A 17 -7.04 7.59 4.89
CA THR A 17 -6.96 8.09 3.51
C THR A 17 -7.80 9.36 3.38
N LEU A 18 -7.80 10.00 2.20
CA LEU A 18 -8.62 11.19 1.96
C LEU A 18 -10.14 10.87 1.95
N GLU A 19 -10.49 9.62 1.69
CA GLU A 19 -11.86 9.11 1.66
C GLU A 19 -12.35 8.65 3.05
N GLY A 20 -11.49 8.73 4.08
CA GLY A 20 -11.73 8.20 5.42
C GLY A 20 -10.80 7.04 5.76
N GLY A 21 -11.04 6.37 6.87
CA GLY A 21 -10.17 5.26 7.26
C GLY A 21 -10.45 3.97 6.50
N HIS A 22 -9.40 3.20 6.25
CA HIS A 22 -9.38 2.06 5.34
C HIS A 22 -8.69 0.85 5.97
N ILE A 23 -9.32 -0.33 5.87
CA ILE A 23 -8.74 -1.62 6.33
C ILE A 23 -7.79 -2.15 5.26
N VAL A 24 -6.55 -2.45 5.64
CA VAL A 24 -5.54 -2.96 4.71
C VAL A 24 -5.24 -4.44 4.96
N CYS A 25 -5.14 -5.23 3.90
CA CYS A 25 -4.81 -6.64 4.01
C CYS A 25 -3.30 -6.83 4.18
N PRO A 26 -2.86 -7.90 4.87
CA PRO A 26 -1.47 -8.33 4.80
C PRO A 26 -1.00 -8.47 3.34
N GLY A 27 0.13 -7.83 3.02
CA GLY A 27 0.71 -7.83 1.68
C GLY A 27 0.29 -6.65 0.79
N ASP A 28 -0.69 -5.84 1.19
CA ASP A 28 -0.99 -4.60 0.48
C ASP A 28 0.16 -3.59 0.67
N TRP A 29 0.52 -2.88 -0.39
CA TRP A 29 1.44 -1.75 -0.34
C TRP A 29 0.74 -0.52 0.20
N ILE A 30 1.42 0.25 1.04
CA ILE A 30 0.96 1.59 1.43
C ILE A 30 1.78 2.62 0.67
N VAL A 31 1.17 3.23 -0.35
CA VAL A 31 1.80 4.26 -1.16
C VAL A 31 1.53 5.62 -0.54
N THR A 32 2.55 6.50 -0.54
CA THR A 32 2.42 7.89 -0.14
C THR A 32 2.38 8.76 -1.38
N GLY A 33 1.31 9.53 -1.55
CA GLY A 33 1.16 10.48 -2.63
C GLY A 33 1.97 11.75 -2.41
N VAL A 34 1.97 12.64 -3.41
CA VAL A 34 2.85 13.82 -3.45
C VAL A 34 2.54 14.86 -2.37
N ASN A 35 1.33 14.85 -1.79
CA ASN A 35 0.95 15.73 -0.69
C ASN A 35 0.96 15.03 0.68
N GLY A 36 1.54 13.82 0.76
CA GLY A 36 1.64 13.03 2.00
C GLY A 36 0.39 12.19 2.31
N GLU A 37 -0.60 12.17 1.43
CA GLU A 37 -1.75 11.28 1.51
C GLU A 37 -1.34 9.81 1.36
N ARG A 38 -2.11 8.88 1.94
CA ARG A 38 -1.78 7.45 1.92
C ARG A 38 -2.89 6.64 1.26
N TYR A 39 -2.49 5.62 0.50
CA TYR A 39 -3.40 4.71 -0.19
C TYR A 39 -2.90 3.26 -0.11
N PRO A 40 -3.80 2.28 0.06
CA PRO A 40 -3.45 0.88 -0.10
C PRO A 40 -3.49 0.49 -1.59
N VAL A 41 -2.50 -0.27 -2.04
CA VAL A 41 -2.38 -0.76 -3.42
C VAL A 41 -2.04 -2.25 -3.40
N LYS A 42 -2.71 -3.06 -4.22
CA LYS A 42 -2.37 -4.48 -4.35
C LYS A 42 -1.02 -4.63 -5.05
N PRO A 43 -0.17 -5.60 -4.66
CA PRO A 43 1.16 -5.77 -5.28
C PRO A 43 1.16 -5.89 -6.80
N ASP A 44 0.24 -6.67 -7.34
CA ASP A 44 0.06 -6.85 -8.79
C ASP A 44 -0.34 -5.55 -9.49
N ILE A 45 -1.18 -4.72 -8.85
CA ILE A 45 -1.54 -3.40 -9.39
C ILE A 45 -0.35 -2.45 -9.30
N PHE A 46 0.39 -2.45 -8.19
CA PHE A 46 1.57 -1.60 -8.02
C PHE A 46 2.61 -1.88 -9.12
N GLU A 47 2.94 -3.15 -9.36
CA GLU A 47 3.87 -3.57 -10.41
C GLU A 47 3.40 -3.21 -11.83
N GLN A 48 2.08 -3.16 -12.06
CA GLN A 48 1.52 -2.80 -13.36
C GLN A 48 1.46 -1.28 -13.60
N THR A 49 1.39 -0.47 -12.54
CA THR A 49 1.17 0.99 -12.65
C THR A 49 2.38 1.85 -12.31
N TYR A 50 3.40 1.29 -11.66
CA TYR A 50 4.61 2.00 -11.28
C TYR A 50 5.84 1.34 -11.90
N GLU A 51 6.75 2.17 -12.41
CA GLU A 51 8.07 1.73 -12.87
C GLU A 51 9.10 1.97 -11.76
N PRO A 52 10.14 1.13 -11.63
CA PRO A 52 11.24 1.39 -10.72
C PRO A 52 11.81 2.79 -10.96
N ALA A 53 12.04 3.54 -9.88
CA ALA A 53 12.76 4.78 -10.00
C ALA A 53 14.15 4.51 -10.58
N GLU A 54 14.61 5.37 -11.50
CA GLU A 54 15.99 5.33 -11.94
C GLU A 54 16.89 5.48 -10.71
N ALA A 55 17.89 4.60 -10.58
CA ALA A 55 18.77 4.61 -9.44
C ALA A 55 19.64 5.88 -9.47
N GLU A 56 19.20 6.93 -8.80
CA GLU A 56 20.02 8.12 -8.61
C GLU A 56 21.08 7.85 -7.52
N HIS A 57 22.33 7.77 -7.99
CA HIS A 57 23.60 7.85 -7.27
C HIS A 57 23.66 7.32 -5.83
N ALA A 58 24.10 6.06 -5.72
CA ALA A 58 24.77 5.58 -4.52
C ALA A 58 26.17 6.24 -4.41
N ASP A 59 26.21 7.45 -3.88
CA ASP A 59 27.42 8.03 -3.29
C ASP A 59 27.13 8.38 -1.82
N ALA A 60 27.35 7.39 -0.95
CA ALA A 60 27.61 7.57 0.48
C ALA A 60 28.54 6.44 0.97
#